data_AF-A0A452YQD6-F1
#
_entry.id   AF-A0A452YQD6-F1
#
_cell.length_a   1.000
_cell.length_b   1.000
_cell.length_c   1.000
_cell.angle_alpha   90.00
_cell.angle_beta   90.00
_cell.angle_gamma   90.00
#
_symmetry.space_group_name_H-M   'P 1'
#
loop_
_entity.id
_entity.type
_entity.pdbx_description
1 polymer ?
#
loop_
_entity_poly.entity_id
_entity_poly.type
_entity_poly.pdbx_seq_one_letter_code
_entity_poly.pdbx_strand_id
1 'polypeptide(L)' 'MDTIMDSLSSYTKIEVVEDFICDGCKSRVNMEKHLKVEQAPEVLVIQLKRFQNLGSDISKIHDMVKYQLELDLNPF' A
#
# COMPACT_ATOMS: atom_id res chain seq x y z
N MET A 1 2.84 -15.57 -8.69
CA MET A 1 1.39 -15.64 -8.44
C MET A 1 1.21 -15.06 -7.06
N ASP A 2 0.59 -13.91 -6.99
CA ASP A 2 0.69 -13.06 -5.82
C ASP A 2 -0.41 -13.40 -4.82
N THR A 3 -0.14 -13.13 -3.56
CA THR A 3 -1.07 -13.34 -2.45
C THR A 3 -1.57 -12.01 -1.89
N ILE A 4 -2.61 -12.06 -1.07
CA ILE A 4 -3.03 -10.91 -0.26
C ILE A 4 -1.90 -10.46 0.69
N MET A 5 -1.11 -11.40 1.23
CA MET A 5 0.04 -11.05 2.08
C MET A 5 1.11 -10.27 1.32
N ASP A 6 1.40 -10.66 0.08
CA ASP A 6 2.34 -9.91 -0.77
C ASP A 6 1.83 -8.49 -1.05
N SER A 7 0.51 -8.38 -1.29
CA SER A 7 -0.15 -7.09 -1.52
C SER A 7 -0.13 -6.19 -0.28
N LEU A 8 -0.39 -6.75 0.91
CA LEU A 8 -0.31 -6.03 2.18
C LEU A 8 1.12 -5.62 2.51
N SER A 9 2.09 -6.50 2.28
CA SER A 9 3.53 -6.20 2.45
C SER A 9 3.97 -5.06 1.54
N SER A 10 3.49 -5.05 0.29
CA SER A 10 3.75 -3.94 -0.63
C SER A 10 3.04 -2.65 -0.20
N TYR A 11 1.87 -2.76 0.43
CA TYR A 11 1.06 -1.62 0.85
C TYR A 11 1.60 -0.92 2.10
N THR A 12 2.21 -1.67 3.02
CA THR A 12 2.83 -1.13 4.25
C THR A 12 4.34 -0.94 4.16
N LYS A 13 4.92 -1.16 2.96
CA LYS A 13 6.33 -0.90 2.70
C LYS A 13 6.66 0.58 2.95
N ILE A 14 7.85 0.84 3.46
CA ILE A 14 8.40 2.19 3.59
C ILE A 14 8.53 2.80 2.19
N GLU A 15 7.92 3.96 2.00
CA GLU A 15 7.99 4.74 0.77
C GLU A 15 8.82 6.00 1.01
N VAL A 16 9.61 6.42 0.02
CA VAL A 16 10.29 7.72 0.06
C VAL A 16 9.44 8.73 -0.71
N VAL A 17 9.01 9.78 -0.02
CA VAL A 17 8.38 10.95 -0.62
C VAL A 17 9.46 11.99 -0.84
N GLU A 18 9.84 12.18 -2.10
CA GLU A 18 10.82 13.19 -2.48
C GLU A 18 10.23 14.59 -2.36
N ASP A 19 11.11 15.57 -2.14
CA ASP A 19 10.80 16.98 -2.23
C ASP A 19 9.68 17.46 -1.26
N PHE A 20 9.58 16.83 -0.09
CA PHE A 20 8.63 17.16 0.97
C PHE A 20 9.10 18.38 1.76
N ILE A 21 8.22 19.36 1.99
CA ILE A 21 8.55 20.54 2.81
C ILE A 21 8.40 20.18 4.29
N CYS A 22 9.53 20.07 4.99
CA CYS A 22 9.54 19.76 6.41
C CYS A 22 9.36 21.04 7.26
N ASP A 23 8.31 21.08 8.07
CA ASP A 23 8.02 22.21 8.95
C ASP A 23 9.08 22.43 10.04
N GLY A 24 9.77 21.38 10.48
CA GLY A 24 10.86 21.48 11.46
C GLY A 24 12.15 22.02 10.83
N CYS A 25 12.53 21.51 9.67
CA CYS A 25 13.76 21.90 8.97
C CYS A 25 13.62 23.22 8.19
N LYS A 26 12.38 23.63 7.87
CA LYS A 26 12.07 24.75 6.98
C LYS A 26 12.70 24.61 5.58
N SER A 27 12.81 23.38 5.10
CA SER A 27 13.44 23.03 3.82
C SER A 27 12.79 21.82 3.16
N ARG A 28 13.11 21.61 1.87
CA ARG A 28 12.71 20.43 1.09
C ARG A 28 13.63 19.25 1.43
N VAL A 29 13.04 18.12 1.77
CA VAL A 29 13.74 16.88 2.18
C VAL A 29 13.09 15.66 1.54
N ASN A 30 13.83 14.55 1.51
CA ASN A 30 13.24 13.25 1.26
C ASN A 30 12.69 12.70 2.58
N MET A 31 11.40 12.41 2.62
CA MET A 31 10.71 11.91 3.80
C MET A 31 10.42 10.42 3.65
N GLU A 32 10.67 9.63 4.69
CA GLU A 32 10.18 8.26 4.77
C GLU A 32 8.73 8.25 5.26
N LYS A 33 7.85 7.62 4.51
CA LYS A 33 6.44 7.43 4.84
C LYS A 33 6.19 5.97 5.17
N HIS A 34 5.63 5.74 6.34
CA HIS A 34 5.28 4.42 6.86
C HIS A 34 3.78 4.34 7.00
N LEU A 35 3.17 3.33 6.38
CA LEU A 35 1.77 2.99 6.62
C LEU A 35 1.72 1.71 7.45
N LYS A 36 0.89 1.69 8.49
CA LYS A 36 0.75 0.55 9.39
C LYS A 36 -0.70 0.31 9.79
N VAL A 37 -1.02 -0.92 10.20
CA VAL A 37 -2.30 -1.21 10.85
C VAL A 37 -2.14 -0.99 12.35
N GLU A 38 -2.62 0.16 12.84
CA GLU A 38 -2.60 0.45 14.28
C GLU A 38 -3.61 -0.42 15.04
N GLN A 39 -4.83 -0.56 14.50
CA GLN A 39 -5.87 -1.40 15.07
C GLN A 39 -6.72 -2.00 13.94
N ALA A 40 -6.97 -3.31 14.02
CA ALA A 40 -7.86 -4.00 13.09
C ALA A 40 -9.34 -3.65 13.37
N PRO A 41 -10.15 -3.39 12.32
CA PRO A 41 -11.59 -3.22 12.47
C PRO A 41 -12.28 -4.56 12.76
N GLU A 42 -13.50 -4.50 13.31
CA GLU A 42 -14.35 -5.69 13.51
C GLU A 42 -14.69 -6.37 12.16
N VAL A 43 -14.91 -5.56 11.12
CA VAL A 43 -15.12 -6.04 9.75
C VAL A 43 -14.13 -5.35 8.81
N LEU A 44 -13.18 -6.12 8.28
CA LEU A 44 -12.18 -5.63 7.33
C LEU A 44 -12.68 -5.74 5.88
N VAL A 45 -12.55 -4.66 5.12
CA VAL A 45 -12.81 -4.63 3.67
C VAL A 45 -11.50 -4.39 2.92
N ILE A 46 -11.14 -5.29 2.00
CA ILE A 46 -9.94 -5.18 1.17
C ILE A 46 -10.36 -4.93 -0.28
N GLN A 47 -9.99 -3.76 -0.82
CA GLN A 47 -10.18 -3.43 -2.23
C GLN A 47 -8.85 -3.63 -2.99
N LEU A 48 -8.86 -4.53 -3.98
CA LEU A 48 -7.73 -4.68 -4.91
C LEU A 48 -7.71 -3.54 -5.94
N LYS A 49 -6.66 -2.72 -5.93
CA LYS A 49 -6.45 -1.61 -6.89
C LYS A 49 -6.03 -2.13 -8.27
N ARG A 50 -6.99 -2.69 -9.02
CA ARG A 50 -6.73 -3.36 -10.31
C ARG A 50 -6.70 -2.45 -11.52
N PHE A 51 -6.99 -1.16 -11.36
CA PHE A 51 -6.99 -0.22 -12.49
C PHE A 51 -5.74 0.62 -12.46
N GLN A 52 -5.01 0.60 -13.57
CA GLN A 52 -3.82 1.42 -13.76
C GLN A 52 -4.09 2.45 -14.85
N ASN A 53 -3.65 3.68 -14.60
CA ASN A 53 -3.71 4.78 -15.54
C ASN A 53 -2.27 5.19 -15.86
N LEU A 54 -1.83 4.93 -17.09
CA LEU A 54 -0.50 5.27 -17.59
C LEU A 54 -0.58 6.46 -18.57
N GLY A 55 -1.41 7.46 -18.24
CA GLY A 55 -1.61 8.66 -19.05
C GLY A 55 -2.65 8.45 -20.13
N SER A 56 -2.24 7.97 -21.30
CA SER A 56 -3.14 7.73 -22.43
C SER A 56 -3.92 6.41 -22.34
N ASP A 57 -3.41 5.45 -21.57
CA ASP A 57 -3.94 4.10 -21.49
C ASP A 57 -4.46 3.78 -20.09
N ILE A 58 -5.72 3.38 -20.02
CA ILE A 58 -6.36 2.82 -18.83
C ILE A 58 -6.51 1.32 -19.05
N SER A 59 -5.96 0.51 -18.16
CA SER A 59 -6.03 -0.95 -18.25
C SER A 59 -6.37 -1.60 -16.92
N LYS A 60 -6.88 -2.82 -16.99
CA LYS A 60 -7.22 -3.65 -15.83
C LYS A 60 -6.17 -4.74 -15.64
N ILE A 61 -5.71 -4.92 -14.41
CA ILE A 61 -4.83 -6.01 -13.99
C ILE A 61 -5.66 -7.28 -13.84
N HIS A 62 -5.38 -8.26 -14.69
CA HIS A 62 -6.09 -9.54 -14.76
C HIS A 62 -5.43 -10.65 -13.93
N ASP A 63 -4.28 -10.38 -13.33
CA ASP A 63 -3.53 -11.37 -12.56
C ASP A 63 -4.35 -11.94 -11.39
N MET A 64 -4.25 -13.25 -11.23
CA MET A 64 -4.90 -13.96 -10.13
C MET A 64 -4.16 -13.66 -8.83
N VAL A 65 -4.92 -13.22 -7.83
CA VAL A 65 -4.42 -12.99 -6.46
C VAL A 65 -5.00 -14.08 -5.57
N LYS A 66 -4.14 -14.86 -4.94
CA LYS A 66 -4.55 -15.87 -3.94
C LYS A 66 -4.91 -15.18 -2.64
N TYR A 67 -6.02 -15.60 -2.05
CA TYR A 67 -6.41 -15.21 -0.71
C TYR A 67 -6.60 -16.45 0.16
N GLN A 68 -6.25 -16.27 1.42
CA GLN A 68 -6.35 -17.22 2.52
C GLN A 68 -7.69 -17.09 3.25
N LEU A 69 -8.13 -18.16 3.91
CA LEU A 69 -9.30 -18.14 4.77
C LEU A 69 -9.05 -17.33 6.06
N GLU A 70 -7.84 -17.44 6.60
CA GLU A 70 -7.40 -16.75 7.82
C GLU A 70 -6.26 -15.79 7.52
N LEU A 71 -6.42 -14.53 7.91
CA LEU A 71 -5.48 -13.44 7.65
C LEU A 71 -4.95 -12.88 8.98
N ASP A 72 -3.63 -12.97 9.18
CA ASP A 72 -2.96 -12.31 10.29
C ASP A 72 -2.51 -10.90 9.86
N LEU A 73 -3.00 -9.88 10.58
CA LEU A 73 -2.70 -8.48 10.33
C LEU A 73 -1.55 -7.94 11.19
N ASN A 74 -1.11 -8.68 12.22
CA ASN A 74 -0.06 -8.21 13.14
C ASN A 74 1.26 -7.77 12.48
N PRO A 75 1.70 -8.35 11.35
CA PRO A 75 2.93 -7.91 10.68
C PRO A 75 2.83 -6.56 9.94
N PHE A 76 1.62 -6.02 9.75
CA PHE A 76 1.34 -4.88 8.87
C PHE A 76 0.92 -3.64 9.66
#